data_AF-A0A5E4UQ73-F1
#
_entry.id   AF-A0A5E4UQ73-F1
#
_cell.length_a   1.000
_cell.length_b   1.000
_cell.length_c   1.000
_cell.angle_alpha   90.00
_cell.angle_beta   90.00
_cell.angle_gamma   90.00
#
_symmetry.space_group_name_H-M   'P 1'
#
loop_
_entity.id
_entity.type
_entity.pdbx_description
1 polymer ?
#
loop_
_entity_poly.entity_id
_entity_poly.type
_entity_poly.pdbx_seq_one_letter_code
_entity_poly.pdbx_strand_id
1 'polypeptide(L)' 'MTYTTTQLDALKRALATGERRVSFGDKTVEYRSVEELQVAIRIVEAELARSVGRSTKRQIRVTTGKGF' A
#
# COMPACT_ATOMS: atom_id res chain seq x y z
N MET A 1 0.39 6.78 6.32
CA MET A 1 -0.53 6.65 5.17
C MET A 1 -0.59 5.17 4.84
N THR A 2 -1.76 4.54 4.89
CA THR A 2 -1.92 3.11 4.55
C THR A 2 -2.07 3.00 3.05
N TYR A 3 -0.95 2.87 2.34
CA TYR A 3 -0.99 2.55 0.92
C TYR A 3 -1.58 1.15 0.73
N THR A 4 -2.57 1.02 -0.15
CA THR A 4 -3.25 -0.27 -0.40
C THR A 4 -2.75 -0.93 -1.67
N THR A 5 -2.84 -2.25 -1.76
CA THR A 5 -2.49 -3.04 -2.96
C THR A 5 -3.25 -2.56 -4.20
N THR A 6 -4.48 -2.07 -4.04
CA THR A 6 -5.29 -1.46 -5.11
C THR A 6 -4.63 -0.22 -5.71
N GLN A 7 -3.97 0.61 -4.90
CA GLN A 7 -3.27 1.81 -5.38
C GLN A 7 -2.03 1.44 -6.19
N LEU A 8 -1.32 0.39 -5.78
CA LEU A 8 -0.18 -0.14 -6.53
C LEU A 8 -0.61 -0.67 -7.90
N ASP A 9 -1.74 -1.37 -7.99
CA ASP A 9 -2.27 -1.85 -9.29
C ASP A 9 -2.63 -0.70 -10.23
N ALA A 10 -3.29 0.35 -9.70
CA ALA A 10 -3.62 1.55 -10.46
C ALA A 10 -2.37 2.26 -11.00
N LEU A 11 -1.30 2.36 -10.20
CA LEU A 11 -0.01 2.91 -10.62
C LEU A 11 0.64 2.06 -11.73
N LYS A 12 0.62 0.73 -11.60
CA LYS A 12 1.19 -0.19 -12.61
C LYS A 12 0.42 -0.13 -13.92
N ARG A 13 -0.91 0.01 -13.87
CA ARG A 13 -1.75 0.23 -15.06
C ARG A 13 -1.43 1.55 -15.74
N ALA A 14 -1.32 2.65 -14.98
CA ALA A 14 -0.96 3.95 -15.55
C ALA A 14 0.42 3.92 -16.25
N LEU A 15 1.40 3.22 -15.65
CA LEU A 15 2.70 2.98 -16.26
C LEU A 15 2.58 2.21 -17.58
N ALA A 16 1.74 1.17 -17.63
CA ALA A 16 1.51 0.36 -18.83
C ALA A 16 0.82 1.15 -19.95
N THR A 17 -0.09 2.06 -19.61
CA THR A 17 -0.77 2.93 -20.58
C THR A 17 0.09 4.13 -21.03
N GLY A 18 1.19 4.42 -20.31
CA GLY A 18 2.00 5.62 -20.53
C GLY A 18 1.33 6.90 -20.03
N GLU A 19 0.30 6.77 -19.20
CA GLU A 19 -0.42 7.89 -18.62
C GLU A 19 0.27 8.39 -17.36
N ARG A 20 0.39 9.71 -17.28
CA ARG A 20 1.02 10.42 -16.17
C ARG A 20 0.07 10.72 -15.01
N ARG A 21 -1.21 10.45 -15.18
CA ARG A 21 -2.26 10.79 -14.21
C ARG A 21 -2.76 9.50 -13.55
N VAL A 22 -2.75 9.48 -12.22
CA VAL A 22 -3.22 8.34 -11.44
C VAL A 22 -4.25 8.80 -10.42
N SER A 23 -5.41 8.16 -10.44
CA SER A 23 -6.51 8.44 -9.54
C SER A 23 -6.56 7.40 -8.43
N PHE A 24 -6.56 7.85 -7.18
CA PHE A 24 -6.66 7.04 -5.97
C PHE A 24 -7.89 7.47 -5.17
N GLY A 25 -9.00 6.75 -5.31
CA GLY A 25 -10.24 7.10 -4.62
C GLY A 25 -10.61 8.56 -4.88
N ASP A 26 -10.54 9.38 -3.84
CA ASP A 26 -10.89 10.81 -3.87
C ASP A 26 -9.76 11.74 -4.36
N LYS A 27 -8.56 11.21 -4.68
CA LYS A 27 -7.39 12.02 -5.02
C LYS A 27 -6.84 11.67 -6.39
N THR A 28 -6.70 12.68 -7.24
CA THR A 28 -6.00 12.55 -8.53
C THR A 28 -4.62 13.17 -8.42
N VAL A 29 -3.59 12.38 -8.72
CA VAL A 29 -2.19 12.82 -8.72
C VAL A 29 -1.68 12.77 -10.15
N GLU A 30 -1.16 13.89 -10.63
CA GLU A 30 -0.52 13.99 -11.94
C GLU A 30 1.00 14.06 -11.76
N TYR A 31 1.69 13.03 -12.22
CA TYR A 31 3.14 12.94 -12.23
C TYR A 31 3.68 13.63 -13.47
N ARG A 32 4.78 14.37 -13.36
CA ARG A 32 5.30 15.14 -14.49
C ARG A 32 6.02 14.25 -15.50
N SER A 33 6.56 13.12 -15.02
CA SER A 33 7.37 12.16 -15.77
C SER A 33 7.10 10.71 -15.36
N VAL A 34 7.44 9.78 -16.26
CA VAL A 34 7.35 8.33 -16.01
C VAL A 34 8.33 7.88 -14.91
N GLU A 35 9.48 8.54 -14.80
CA GLU A 35 10.46 8.28 -13.73
C GLU A 35 9.89 8.59 -12.34
N GLU A 36 9.17 9.71 -12.18
CA GLU A 36 8.49 10.04 -10.92
C GLU A 36 7.44 8.99 -10.56
N LEU A 37 6.68 8.50 -11.55
CA LEU A 37 5.72 7.42 -11.37
C LEU A 37 6.40 6.13 -10.86
N GLN A 38 7.56 5.76 -11.44
CA GLN A 38 8.32 4.59 -11.02
C GLN A 38 8.87 4.75 -9.59
N VAL A 39 9.38 5.93 -9.24
CA VAL A 39 9.85 6.22 -7.88
C VAL A 39 8.69 6.12 -6.88
N ALA A 40 7.53 6.67 -7.22
CA ALA A 40 6.33 6.57 -6.39
C ALA A 40 5.91 5.10 -6.17
N ILE A 41 5.91 4.27 -7.22
CA ILE A 41 5.63 2.82 -7.11
C ILE A 41 6.59 2.17 -6.12
N ARG A 42 7.89 2.43 -6.22
CA ARG A 42 8.88 1.82 -5.31
C ARG A 42 8.68 2.24 -3.86
N ILE A 43 8.34 3.51 -3.61
CA ILE A 43 8.05 4.01 -2.25
C ILE A 43 6.82 3.28 -1.69
N VAL A 44 5.76 3.17 -2.50
CA VAL A 44 4.52 2.47 -2.12
C VAL A 44 4.78 0.99 -1.84
N GLU A 45 5.56 0.32 -2.69
CA GLU A 45 5.95 -1.09 -2.49
C GLU A 45 6.77 -1.28 -1.22
N ALA A 46 7.73 -0.40 -0.95
CA ALA A 46 8.55 -0.44 0.27
C ALA A 46 7.71 -0.21 1.53
N GLU A 47 6.80 0.77 1.52
CA GLU A 47 5.89 1.05 2.62
C GLU A 47 4.90 -0.12 2.85
N LEU A 48 4.38 -0.71 1.78
CA LEU A 48 3.49 -1.87 1.85
C LEU A 48 4.24 -3.09 2.42
N ALA A 49 5.44 -3.39 1.92
CA ALA A 49 6.29 -4.46 2.44
C ALA A 49 6.63 -4.24 3.92
N ARG A 50 6.91 -2.99 4.30
CA ARG A 50 7.17 -2.62 5.70
C ARG A 50 5.93 -2.74 6.57
N SER A 51 4.75 -2.42 6.05
CA SER A 51 3.48 -2.59 6.74
C SER A 51 3.12 -4.07 6.92
N VAL A 52 3.32 -4.90 5.89
CA VAL A 52 3.07 -6.35 5.94
C VAL A 52 4.05 -7.04 6.88
N GLY A 53 5.34 -6.65 6.86
CA GLY A 53 6.35 -7.15 7.80
C GLY A 53 6.11 -6.72 9.25
N ARG A 54 5.34 -5.64 9.46
CA ARG A 54 4.90 -5.16 10.77
C ARG A 54 3.55 -5.74 11.21
N SER A 55 3.02 -6.74 10.49
CA SER A 55 1.82 -7.47 10.94
C SER A 55 2.10 -8.10 12.30
N THR A 56 1.57 -7.46 13.34
CA THR A 56 1.75 -7.90 14.72
C THR A 56 1.11 -9.28 14.86
N LYS A 57 1.88 -10.25 15.35
CA LYS A 57 1.35 -11.58 15.69
C LYS A 57 0.17 -11.35 16.63
N ARG A 58 -1.06 -11.71 16.24
CA ARG A 58 -2.22 -11.70 17.14
C ARG A 58 -1.95 -12.76 18.23
N GLN A 59 -1.53 -12.34 19.42
CA GLN A 59 -1.60 -13.19 20.60
C GLN A 59 -3.03 -13.16 21.12
N ILE A 60 -3.72 -14.31 21.05
CA ILE A 60 -4.97 -14.53 21.77
C ILE A 60 -4.58 -15.17 23.10
N ARG A 61 -4.62 -14.41 24.19
CA ARG A 61 -4.44 -14.95 25.55
C ARG A 61 -5.82 -15.31 26.10
N VAL A 62 -6.17 -16.59 26.03
CA VAL A 62 -7.34 -17.13 26.72
C VAL A 62 -6.91 -17.44 28.15
N THR A 63 -7.47 -16.71 29.12
CA THR A 63 -7.26 -16.98 30.54
C THR A 63 -8.56 -17.58 31.08
N THR A 64 -8.58 -18.88 31.33
CA THR A 64 -9.71 -19.55 32.00
C THR A 64 -9.28 -19.84 33.44
N GLY A 65 -9.91 -19.16 34.40
CA GLY A 65 -9.81 -19.52 35.81
C GLY A 65 -10.80 -20.62 36.13
N LYS A 66 -10.33 -21.78 36.56
CA LYS A 66 -11.17 -22.83 37.15
C LYS A 66 -10.96 -22.83 38.66
N GLY A 67 -12.07 -22.75 39.40
CA GLY A 67 -12.18 -23.22 40.79
C GLY A 67 -12.17 -22.10 41.83
N PHE A 68 -13.37 -21.78 42.32
CA PHE A 68 -13.57 -21.50 43.74
C PHE A 68 -13.97 -22.82 44.41
#